data_AF-A0A2R6HLB0-F1
#
_entry.id   AF-A0A2R6HLB0-F1
#
_cell.length_a   1.000
_cell.length_b   1.000
_cell.length_c   1.000
_cell.angle_alpha   90.00
_cell.angle_beta   90.00
_cell.angle_gamma   90.00
#
_symmetry.space_group_name_H-M   'P 1'
#
loop_
_entity.id
_entity.type
_entity.pdbx_description
1 polymer ?
#
loop_
_entity_poly.entity_id
_entity_poly.type
_entity_poly.pdbx_seq_one_letter_code
_entity_poly.pdbx_strand_id
1 'polypeptide(L)'
;MSPTVSLSEAEGEVLAEDVDVAGAAIDHDLARVAGYAVAAIDTSGAQAATPVVLDVVAEVAAGDDAVQITQLRTAVAVQAGAPVPEAMDAVVQTTDTSRRDDDVAVRHTVVPGENAVAAGDIEATDTLSAGTLLTAPELALLGAAGREQVSVIGADGGGDHFE
;
A
#
# COMPACT_ATOMS: atom_id res chain seq x y z
N MET A 1 6.37 -20.04 -19.76
CA MET A 1 5.30 -19.09 -20.12
C MET A 1 5.14 -18.24 -18.89
N SER A 2 5.47 -16.96 -18.98
CA SER A 2 5.44 -16.07 -17.81
C SER A 2 3.96 -15.83 -17.46
N PRO A 3 3.53 -16.18 -16.24
CA PRO A 3 2.16 -15.94 -15.80
C PRO A 3 1.90 -14.45 -15.62
N THR A 4 0.65 -14.04 -15.87
CA THR A 4 0.18 -12.67 -15.67
C THR A 4 -0.64 -12.61 -14.40
N VAL A 5 -0.32 -11.68 -13.51
CA VAL A 5 -0.99 -11.47 -12.21
C VAL A 5 -1.43 -10.02 -12.07
N SER A 6 -2.42 -9.77 -11.21
CA SER A 6 -2.86 -8.42 -10.84
C SER A 6 -1.77 -7.69 -10.04
N LEU A 7 -1.70 -6.36 -10.10
CA LEU A 7 -0.72 -5.61 -9.31
C LEU A 7 -0.80 -5.90 -7.81
N SER A 8 -2.01 -6.08 -7.29
CA SER A 8 -2.29 -6.45 -5.90
C SER A 8 -1.69 -7.80 -5.47
N GLU A 9 -1.43 -8.69 -6.43
CA GLU A 9 -0.83 -10.02 -6.21
C GLU A 9 0.63 -10.09 -6.67
N ALA A 10 1.15 -9.00 -7.24
CA ALA A 10 2.49 -8.95 -7.82
C ALA A 10 3.56 -8.49 -6.80
N GLU A 11 3.17 -8.11 -5.58
CA GLU A 11 4.12 -7.75 -4.52
C GLU A 11 5.06 -8.93 -4.21
N GLY A 12 6.37 -8.67 -4.24
CA GLY A 12 7.40 -9.68 -3.98
C GLY A 12 7.75 -10.54 -5.20
N GLU A 13 7.01 -10.42 -6.30
CA GLU A 13 7.30 -11.11 -7.55
C GLU A 13 8.37 -10.40 -8.38
N VAL A 14 8.90 -11.09 -9.39
CA VAL A 14 9.91 -10.52 -10.29
C VAL A 14 9.30 -10.29 -11.66
N LEU A 15 9.43 -9.06 -12.19
CA LEU A 15 8.90 -8.66 -13.48
C LEU A 15 9.53 -9.47 -14.62
N ALA A 16 8.71 -10.03 -15.51
CA ALA A 16 9.18 -10.91 -16.59
C ALA A 16 9.55 -10.20 -17.89
N GLU A 17 9.12 -8.95 -18.07
CA GLU A 17 9.33 -8.15 -19.27
C GLU A 17 9.56 -6.68 -18.92
N ASP A 18 10.25 -5.93 -19.76
CA ASP A 18 10.41 -4.49 -19.57
C ASP A 18 9.06 -3.78 -19.73
N VAL A 19 8.72 -2.91 -18.77
CA VAL A 19 7.50 -2.11 -18.79
C VAL A 19 7.87 -0.63 -18.83
N ASP A 20 7.43 0.05 -19.89
CA ASP A 20 7.50 1.51 -19.97
C ASP A 20 6.57 2.13 -18.92
N VAL A 21 7.15 2.96 -18.06
CA VAL A 21 6.46 3.74 -17.02
C VAL A 21 6.77 5.23 -17.20
N ALA A 22 7.18 5.62 -18.41
CA ALA A 22 7.53 6.99 -18.72
C ALA A 22 6.33 7.92 -18.55
N GLY A 23 6.48 8.91 -17.67
CA GLY A 23 5.41 9.84 -17.34
C GLY A 23 4.42 9.33 -16.29
N ALA A 24 4.65 8.17 -15.67
CA ALA A 24 3.99 7.80 -14.43
C ALA A 24 4.30 8.87 -13.37
N ALA A 25 3.24 9.46 -12.82
CA ALA A 25 3.34 10.43 -11.74
C ALA A 25 2.68 9.84 -10.50
N ILE A 26 3.42 9.82 -9.40
CA ILE A 26 2.89 9.47 -8.09
C ILE A 26 2.74 10.78 -7.33
N ASP A 27 1.50 11.21 -7.14
CA ASP A 27 1.16 12.46 -6.47
C ASP A 27 0.76 12.25 -4.99
N HIS A 28 0.74 10.99 -4.53
CA HIS A 28 0.31 10.59 -3.19
C HIS A 28 1.34 9.67 -2.56
N ASP A 29 1.45 9.71 -1.24
CA ASP A 29 2.31 8.78 -0.50
C ASP A 29 1.82 7.34 -0.71
N LEU A 30 2.71 6.35 -0.58
CA LEU A 30 2.38 4.94 -0.76
C LEU A 30 2.47 4.18 0.55
N ALA A 31 1.58 3.23 0.74
CA ALA A 31 1.68 2.30 1.86
C ALA A 31 2.89 1.39 1.66
N ARG A 32 3.81 1.39 2.62
CA ARG A 32 4.99 0.50 2.59
C ARG A 32 4.64 -0.94 2.97
N VAL A 33 3.58 -1.11 3.75
CA VAL A 33 3.09 -2.40 4.25
C VAL A 33 1.57 -2.44 4.16
N ALA A 34 1.00 -3.65 4.11
CA ALA A 34 -0.45 -3.82 4.24
C ALA A 34 -0.93 -3.42 5.64
N GLY A 35 -2.00 -2.64 5.71
CA GLY A 35 -2.42 -2.00 6.94
C GLY A 35 -3.65 -1.12 6.82
N TYR A 36 -3.69 -0.11 7.70
CA TYR A 36 -4.71 0.91 7.72
C TYR A 36 -4.05 2.27 7.63
N ALA A 37 -4.29 2.99 6.52
CA ALA A 37 -3.96 4.40 6.44
C ALA A 37 -4.84 5.16 7.43
N VAL A 38 -4.21 6.06 8.19
CA VAL A 38 -4.83 6.89 9.22
C VAL A 38 -4.18 8.26 9.25
N ALA A 39 -4.88 9.25 9.78
CA ALA A 39 -4.21 10.45 10.26
C ALA A 39 -3.52 10.12 11.60
N ALA A 40 -2.21 10.31 11.70
CA ALA A 40 -1.41 9.97 12.87
C ALA A 40 -1.98 10.61 14.15
N ILE A 41 -2.54 11.82 14.03
CA ILE A 41 -3.18 12.53 15.14
C ILE A 41 -4.39 11.80 15.72
N ASP A 42 -5.12 11.01 14.92
CA ASP A 42 -6.26 10.23 15.39
C ASP A 42 -5.82 9.06 16.29
N THR A 43 -4.57 8.63 16.20
CA THR A 43 -4.00 7.56 17.05
C THR A 43 -3.40 8.09 18.35
N SER A 44 -3.48 9.40 18.59
CA SER A 44 -2.90 10.02 19.79
C SER A 44 -3.50 9.42 21.07
N GLY A 45 -2.63 8.89 21.94
CA GLY A 45 -3.03 8.26 23.20
C GLY A 45 -3.45 6.80 23.09
N ALA A 46 -3.41 6.20 21.90
CA ALA A 46 -3.63 4.77 21.70
C ALA A 46 -2.56 3.94 22.45
N GLN A 47 -3.02 2.98 23.25
CA GLN A 47 -2.18 2.05 23.99
C GLN A 47 -2.82 0.66 23.97
N ALA A 48 -2.04 -0.39 24.22
CA ALA A 48 -2.55 -1.77 24.16
C ALA A 48 -3.74 -2.01 25.11
N ALA A 49 -3.75 -1.36 26.28
CA ALA A 49 -4.84 -1.45 27.25
C ALA A 49 -6.03 -0.55 26.93
N THR A 50 -5.83 0.51 26.14
CA THR A 50 -6.83 1.52 25.76
C THR A 50 -6.65 1.86 24.28
N PRO A 51 -7.07 0.96 23.38
CA PRO A 51 -6.94 1.19 21.95
C PRO A 51 -7.86 2.32 21.49
N VAL A 52 -7.45 3.02 20.44
CA VAL A 52 -8.34 3.94 19.72
C VAL A 52 -9.06 3.14 18.65
N VAL A 53 -10.37 3.35 18.54
CA VAL A 53 -11.20 2.77 17.47
C VAL A 53 -11.44 3.82 16.40
N LEU A 54 -11.27 3.40 15.14
CA LEU A 54 -11.47 4.20 13.93
C LEU A 54 -12.41 3.45 12.99
N ASP A 55 -13.22 4.18 12.25
CA ASP A 55 -14.17 3.63 11.26
C ASP A 55 -13.45 3.41 9.93
N VAL A 56 -13.50 2.19 9.40
CA VAL A 56 -12.91 1.79 8.14
C VAL A 56 -13.88 2.15 7.01
N VAL A 57 -13.56 3.23 6.29
CA VAL A 57 -14.49 3.82 5.31
C VAL A 57 -14.24 3.38 3.87
N ALA A 58 -13.07 2.80 3.58
CA ALA A 58 -12.68 2.38 2.25
C ALA A 58 -11.57 1.32 2.29
N GLU A 59 -11.37 0.65 1.16
CA GLU A 59 -10.30 -0.32 0.92
C GLU A 59 -9.62 0.02 -0.41
N VAL A 60 -8.30 0.05 -0.45
CA VAL A 60 -7.50 0.45 -1.62
C VAL A 60 -6.36 -0.56 -1.83
N ALA A 61 -6.21 -1.03 -3.06
CA ALA A 61 -5.20 -1.99 -3.46
C ALA A 61 -4.02 -1.31 -4.18
N ALA A 62 -2.92 -2.06 -4.36
CA ALA A 62 -1.83 -1.62 -5.22
C ALA A 62 -2.33 -1.48 -6.66
N GLY A 63 -2.10 -0.32 -7.27
CA GLY A 63 -2.55 0.00 -8.62
C GLY A 63 -3.90 0.70 -8.72
N ASP A 64 -4.66 0.80 -7.63
CA ASP A 64 -5.86 1.65 -7.57
C ASP A 64 -5.50 3.13 -7.50
N ASP A 65 -6.48 3.97 -7.84
CA ASP A 65 -6.42 5.42 -7.61
C ASP A 65 -6.57 5.75 -6.12
N ALA A 66 -5.96 6.88 -5.71
CA ALA A 66 -6.14 7.40 -4.36
C ALA A 66 -7.60 7.78 -4.10
N VAL A 67 -8.13 7.35 -2.95
CA VAL A 67 -9.48 7.74 -2.51
C VAL A 67 -9.44 9.05 -1.74
N GLN A 68 -10.41 9.93 -1.98
CA GLN A 68 -10.52 11.20 -1.26
C GLN A 68 -11.29 11.00 0.05
N ILE A 69 -10.58 11.08 1.17
CA ILE A 69 -11.18 11.07 2.52
C ILE A 69 -11.01 12.44 3.17
N THR A 70 -12.06 12.92 3.84
CA THR A 70 -12.04 14.22 4.55
C THR A 70 -12.47 14.11 6.01
N GLN A 71 -12.94 12.94 6.43
CA GLN A 71 -13.45 12.71 7.77
C GLN A 71 -12.27 12.37 8.70
N LEU A 72 -12.28 12.95 9.90
CA LEU A 72 -11.36 12.55 10.97
C LEU A 72 -11.89 11.31 11.68
N ARG A 73 -10.99 10.62 12.39
CA ARG A 73 -11.26 9.39 13.12
C ARG A 73 -11.72 8.23 12.23
N THR A 74 -11.26 8.22 10.99
CA THR A 74 -11.49 7.14 10.03
C THR A 74 -10.17 6.51 9.60
N ALA A 75 -10.26 5.30 9.07
CA ALA A 75 -9.17 4.53 8.52
C ALA A 75 -9.52 4.06 7.10
N VAL A 76 -8.50 3.85 6.27
CA VAL A 76 -8.63 3.20 4.96
C VAL A 76 -7.79 1.95 4.98
N ALA A 77 -8.36 0.79 4.69
CA ALA A 77 -7.58 -0.43 4.55
C ALA A 77 -6.75 -0.34 3.27
N VAL A 78 -5.43 -0.52 3.38
CA VAL A 78 -4.49 -0.38 2.27
C VAL A 78 -3.66 -1.65 2.13
N GLN A 79 -3.47 -2.12 0.91
CA GLN A 79 -2.41 -3.10 0.61
C GLN A 79 -1.07 -2.40 0.48
N ALA A 80 0.06 -3.13 0.51
CA ALA A 80 1.34 -2.49 0.25
C ALA A 80 1.39 -2.02 -1.21
N GLY A 81 1.99 -0.84 -1.44
CA GLY A 81 1.98 -0.17 -2.75
C GLY A 81 0.67 0.55 -3.08
N ALA A 82 -0.36 0.45 -2.26
CA ALA A 82 -1.57 1.24 -2.44
C ALA A 82 -1.33 2.72 -2.12
N PRO A 83 -1.97 3.65 -2.83
CA PRO A 83 -1.89 5.07 -2.51
C PRO A 83 -2.54 5.40 -1.16
N VAL A 84 -1.86 6.23 -0.38
CA VAL A 84 -2.33 6.77 0.90
C VAL A 84 -3.17 8.03 0.61
N PRO A 85 -4.41 8.12 1.13
CA PRO A 85 -5.25 9.29 0.99
C PRO A 85 -4.59 10.57 1.54
N GLU A 86 -4.80 11.71 0.88
CA GLU A 86 -4.17 13.01 1.26
C GLU A 86 -4.43 13.44 2.72
N ALA A 87 -5.59 13.10 3.28
CA ALA A 87 -5.92 13.41 4.68
C ALA A 87 -5.23 12.50 5.71
N MET A 88 -4.47 11.51 5.25
CA MET A 88 -3.81 10.51 6.08
C MET A 88 -2.30 10.57 5.84
N ASP A 89 -1.54 10.40 6.91
CA ASP A 89 -0.09 10.63 6.90
C ASP A 89 0.69 9.48 7.55
N ALA A 90 0.03 8.37 7.91
CA ALA A 90 0.68 7.18 8.45
C ALA A 90 -0.11 5.91 8.10
N VAL A 91 0.58 4.76 8.12
CA VAL A 91 -0.03 3.43 7.95
C VAL A 91 0.24 2.56 9.17
N VAL A 92 -0.81 2.04 9.80
CA VAL A 92 -0.70 1.06 10.88
C VAL A 92 -0.73 -0.35 10.30
N GLN A 93 0.29 -1.16 10.56
CA GLN A 93 0.33 -2.54 10.04
C GLN A 93 -0.83 -3.38 10.58
N THR A 94 -1.38 -4.27 9.75
CA THR A 94 -2.53 -5.11 10.14
C THR A 94 -2.27 -5.95 11.40
N THR A 95 -1.04 -6.43 11.59
CA THR A 95 -0.56 -7.20 12.77
C THR A 95 -0.69 -6.43 14.09
N ASP A 96 -0.60 -5.09 14.05
CA ASP A 96 -0.72 -4.21 15.22
C ASP A 96 -2.15 -3.72 15.48
N THR A 97 -3.11 -4.18 14.68
CA THR A 97 -4.51 -3.77 14.75
C THR A 97 -5.44 -4.94 15.02
N SER A 98 -6.69 -4.64 15.33
CA SER A 98 -7.76 -5.63 15.41
C SER A 98 -9.00 -5.07 14.74
N ARG A 99 -9.35 -5.60 13.56
CA ARG A 99 -10.57 -5.24 12.86
C ARG A 99 -11.76 -6.04 13.39
N ARG A 100 -12.90 -5.37 13.49
CA ARG A 100 -14.20 -5.95 13.78
C ARG A 100 -15.24 -5.21 12.96
N ASP A 101 -15.83 -5.92 12.00
CA ASP A 101 -16.77 -5.32 11.05
C ASP A 101 -16.12 -4.11 10.33
N ASP A 102 -16.74 -2.94 10.44
CA ASP A 102 -16.28 -1.67 9.88
C ASP A 102 -15.40 -0.87 10.86
N ASP A 103 -15.05 -1.42 12.03
CA ASP A 103 -14.19 -0.75 13.01
C ASP A 103 -12.80 -1.39 13.07
N VAL A 104 -11.76 -0.55 13.21
CA VAL A 104 -10.39 -1.01 13.51
C VAL A 104 -9.88 -0.43 14.82
N ALA A 105 -9.41 -1.32 15.70
CA ALA A 105 -8.77 -0.95 16.96
C ALA A 105 -7.25 -0.83 16.77
N VAL A 106 -6.74 0.39 16.93
CA VAL A 106 -5.32 0.74 16.90
C VAL A 106 -4.77 0.75 18.32
N ARG A 107 -3.70 -0.01 18.57
CA ARG A 107 -3.17 -0.29 19.92
C ARG A 107 -1.91 0.49 20.27
N HIS A 108 -1.37 1.29 19.37
CA HIS A 108 -0.24 2.17 19.62
C HIS A 108 -0.40 3.47 18.82
N THR A 109 0.24 4.53 19.29
CA THR A 109 0.29 5.80 18.54
C THR A 109 1.33 5.69 17.43
N VAL A 110 0.92 6.03 16.21
CA VAL A 110 1.83 6.15 15.07
C VAL A 110 2.26 7.60 14.85
N VAL A 111 3.36 7.78 14.14
CA VAL A 111 3.88 9.10 13.77
C VAL A 111 3.72 9.37 12.27
N PRO A 112 3.63 10.64 11.83
CA PRO A 112 3.59 10.97 10.41
C PRO A 112 4.79 10.36 9.66
N GLY A 113 4.51 9.78 8.49
CA GLY A 113 5.45 9.05 7.62
C GLY A 113 5.69 7.60 8.03
N GLU A 114 5.13 7.12 9.14
CA GLU A 114 5.33 5.75 9.58
C GLU A 114 4.68 4.75 8.61
N ASN A 115 5.46 3.77 8.17
CA ASN A 115 5.10 2.78 7.15
C ASN A 115 4.53 3.37 5.85
N ALA A 116 4.91 4.60 5.51
CA ALA A 116 4.61 5.23 4.24
C ALA A 116 5.89 5.53 3.45
N VAL A 117 5.79 5.57 2.13
CA VAL A 117 6.83 6.05 1.21
C VAL A 117 6.34 7.37 0.64
N ALA A 118 7.10 8.45 0.86
CA ALA A 118 6.69 9.76 0.38
C ALA A 118 6.70 9.79 -1.15
N ALA A 119 5.68 10.39 -1.77
CA ALA A 119 5.56 10.50 -3.23
C ALA A 119 6.85 11.06 -3.88
N GLY A 120 7.45 12.07 -3.24
CA GLY A 120 8.67 12.72 -3.70
C GLY A 120 9.97 11.94 -3.50
N ASP A 121 9.94 10.80 -2.80
CA ASP A 121 11.09 9.90 -2.61
C ASP A 121 11.16 8.81 -3.70
N ILE A 122 10.09 8.64 -4.49
CA ILE A 122 10.03 7.65 -5.56
C ILE A 122 10.81 8.19 -6.76
N GLU A 123 11.86 7.46 -7.15
CA GLU A 123 12.69 7.86 -8.28
C GLU A 123 11.91 7.75 -9.60
N ALA A 124 11.91 8.85 -10.35
CA ALA A 124 11.40 8.86 -11.71
C ALA A 124 12.28 7.95 -12.59
N THR A 125 11.69 6.89 -13.11
CA THR A 125 12.29 6.03 -14.13
C THR A 125 11.38 6.03 -15.35
N ASP A 126 11.96 5.92 -16.54
CA ASP A 126 11.20 5.76 -17.78
C ASP A 126 10.75 4.30 -18.00
N THR A 127 11.44 3.34 -17.40
CA THR A 127 11.20 1.91 -17.64
C THR A 127 11.53 1.08 -16.39
N LEU A 128 10.66 0.14 -16.05
CA LEU A 128 10.95 -0.96 -15.12
C LEU A 128 11.44 -2.15 -15.93
N SER A 129 12.68 -2.55 -15.71
CA SER A 129 13.29 -3.61 -16.52
C SER A 129 12.86 -5.01 -16.09
N ALA A 130 12.88 -5.96 -17.03
CA ALA A 130 12.73 -7.37 -16.69
C ALA A 130 13.78 -7.79 -15.65
N GLY A 131 13.37 -8.57 -14.64
CA GLY A 131 14.20 -8.94 -13.50
C GLY A 131 14.08 -8.00 -12.30
N THR A 132 13.29 -6.93 -12.38
CA THR A 132 13.02 -6.04 -11.24
C THR A 132 12.12 -6.73 -10.21
N LEU A 133 12.51 -6.67 -8.94
CA LEU A 133 11.67 -7.10 -7.82
C LEU A 133 10.56 -6.07 -7.62
N LEU A 134 9.31 -6.52 -7.63
CA LEU A 134 8.16 -5.66 -7.49
C LEU A 134 7.91 -5.38 -6.01
N THR A 135 8.25 -4.17 -5.56
CA THR A 135 7.91 -3.66 -4.23
C THR A 135 6.88 -2.53 -4.35
N ALA A 136 6.48 -1.94 -3.22
CA ALA A 136 5.48 -0.87 -3.17
C ALA A 136 5.70 0.26 -4.23
N PRO A 137 6.90 0.87 -4.35
CA PRO A 137 7.16 1.88 -5.39
C PRO A 137 7.02 1.35 -6.82
N GLU A 138 7.50 0.15 -7.15
CA GLU A 138 7.36 -0.40 -8.50
C GLU A 138 5.90 -0.69 -8.85
N LEU A 139 5.12 -1.24 -7.92
CA LEU A 139 3.70 -1.49 -8.12
C LEU A 139 2.93 -0.19 -8.38
N ALA A 140 3.25 0.87 -7.63
CA ALA A 140 2.64 2.17 -7.83
C ALA A 140 2.99 2.78 -9.19
N LEU A 141 4.27 2.70 -9.61
CA LEU A 141 4.70 3.15 -10.93
C LEU A 141 3.97 2.41 -12.05
N LEU A 142 3.81 1.09 -11.92
CA LEU A 142 3.04 0.28 -12.87
C LEU A 142 1.57 0.72 -12.91
N GLY A 143 0.95 0.95 -11.76
CA GLY A 143 -0.42 1.44 -11.65
C GLY A 143 -0.60 2.81 -12.30
N ALA A 144 0.27 3.76 -11.98
CA ALA A 144 0.26 5.10 -12.56
C ALA A 144 0.56 5.11 -14.06
N ALA A 145 1.28 4.11 -14.58
CA ALA A 145 1.43 3.87 -16.01
C ALA A 145 0.19 3.23 -16.67
N GLY A 146 -0.89 2.99 -15.90
CA GLY A 146 -2.14 2.40 -16.36
C GLY A 146 -2.10 0.88 -16.49
N ARG A 147 -1.20 0.20 -15.78
CA ARG A 147 -1.15 -1.27 -15.75
C ARG A 147 -2.02 -1.78 -14.61
N GLU A 148 -2.97 -2.65 -14.91
CA GLU A 148 -3.75 -3.39 -13.88
C GLU A 148 -3.11 -4.76 -13.57
N GLN A 149 -2.34 -5.27 -14.52
CA GLN A 149 -1.73 -6.61 -14.50
C GLN A 149 -0.34 -6.56 -15.12
N VAL A 150 0.54 -7.46 -14.65
CA VAL A 150 1.91 -7.60 -15.15
C VAL A 150 2.32 -9.06 -15.29
N SER A 151 3.23 -9.32 -16.24
CA SER A 151 3.86 -10.63 -16.40
C SER A 151 4.97 -10.79 -15.37
N VAL A 152 4.94 -11.88 -14.61
CA VAL A 152 5.95 -12.19 -13.58
C VAL A 152 6.67 -13.50 -13.87
N ILE A 153 7.87 -13.68 -13.31
CA ILE A 153 8.70 -14.87 -13.53
C ILE A 153 8.24 -16.04 -12.64
N GLY A 154 7.53 -15.77 -11.54
CA GLY A 154 6.94 -16.76 -10.64
C GLY A 154 5.41 -16.82 -10.72
N ALA A 155 4.84 -17.89 -11.26
CA ALA A 155 3.55 -18.38 -10.74
C ALA A 155 3.49 -19.90 -10.76
N ASP A 156 4.58 -20.52 -10.28
CA ASP A 156 4.55 -21.93 -9.91
C ASP A 156 5.16 -22.08 -8.51
N GLY A 157 4.29 -22.00 -7.49
CA GLY A 157 4.50 -22.55 -6.14
C GLY A 157 5.44 -21.78 -5.20
N GLY A 158 4.86 -21.04 -4.24
CA GLY A 158 5.63 -20.42 -3.16
C GLY A 158 4.78 -19.82 -2.04
N GLY A 159 3.65 -20.44 -1.70
CA GLY A 159 2.92 -20.11 -0.47
C GLY A 159 3.63 -20.69 0.75
N ASP A 160 4.87 -20.31 1.02
CA ASP A 160 5.44 -20.43 2.35
C ASP A 160 4.93 -19.27 3.21
N HIS A 161 3.78 -19.55 3.83
CA HIS A 161 3.31 -18.89 5.03
C HIS A 161 4.45 -18.88 6.06
N PHE A 162 5.13 -17.75 6.22
CA PHE A 162 6.10 -17.58 7.31
C PHE A 162 5.35 -17.49 8.64
N GLU A 163 5.80 -18.32 9.58
CA GLU A 163 5.29 -18.57 10.94
C GLU A 163 5.35 -17.36 11.89
#